data_AF-A0A7R9ZXV6-F1
#
_entry.id   AF-A0A7R9ZXV6-F1
#
_cell.length_a   1.000
_cell.length_b   1.000
_cell.length_c   1.000
_cell.angle_alpha   90.00
_cell.angle_beta   90.00
_cell.angle_gamma   90.00
#
_symmetry.space_group_name_H-M   'P 1'
#
loop_
_entity.id
_entity.type
_entity.pdbx_description
1 polymer ?
#
loop_
_entity_poly.entity_id
_entity_poly.type
_entity_poly.pdbx_seq_one_letter_code
_entity_poly.pdbx_strand_id
1 'polypeptide(L)'
;GVELQGHAVPAPVVRRFLAEATANWPGPNDVDRPYRMRLPSLGCAYQTLEAPVLRRSLGLEEAMSGLLISRIHGEAPSALCPGDVLLAFDGHDLDNLGFCEVLGQ
;
A
#
# COMPACT_ATOMS: atom_id res chain seq x y z
N GLY A 1 9.58 0.95 33.73
CA GLY A 1 10.26 2.03 32.99
C GLY A 1 9.19 2.88 32.35
N VAL A 2 9.37 4.20 32.31
CA VAL A 2 8.44 5.08 31.58
C VAL A 2 8.71 4.98 30.08
N GLU A 3 7.66 4.75 29.30
CA GLU A 3 7.73 4.66 27.85
C GLU A 3 7.52 6.07 27.26
N LEU A 4 8.59 6.67 26.74
CA LEU A 4 8.58 8.01 26.13
C LEU A 4 8.37 7.91 24.62
N GLN A 5 7.26 7.30 24.21
CA GLN A 5 6.88 7.19 22.80
C GLN A 5 5.57 7.95 22.55
N GLY A 6 5.65 8.98 21.71
CA GLY A 6 4.49 9.73 21.23
C GLY A 6 4.24 9.42 19.75
N HIS A 7 2.99 9.18 19.38
CA HIS A 7 2.58 9.02 17.99
C HIS A 7 1.78 10.26 17.56
N ALA A 8 2.03 10.72 16.34
CA ALA A 8 1.30 11.82 15.74
C ALA A 8 0.72 11.37 14.39
N VAL A 9 -0.45 11.90 14.04
CA VAL A 9 -1.03 11.71 12.71
C VAL A 9 -0.29 12.63 11.72
N PRO A 10 0.36 12.09 10.68
CA PRO A 10 1.13 12.90 9.74
C PRO A 10 0.25 13.88 8.95
N ALA A 11 0.80 15.05 8.61
CA ALA A 11 0.09 16.07 7.84
C ALA A 11 -0.49 15.56 6.49
N PRO A 12 0.16 14.65 5.72
CA PRO A 12 -0.45 14.09 4.52
C PRO A 12 -1.78 13.36 4.78
N VAL A 13 -1.91 12.66 5.91
CA VAL A 13 -3.15 11.94 6.28
C VAL A 13 -4.26 12.95 6.60
N VAL A 14 -3.93 14.01 7.36
CA VAL A 14 -4.88 15.10 7.67
C VAL A 14 -5.35 15.80 6.40
N ARG A 15 -4.43 16.12 5.48
CA ARG A 15 -4.76 16.77 4.20
C ARG A 15 -5.69 15.91 3.35
N ARG A 16 -5.41 14.61 3.24
CA ARG A 16 -6.29 13.67 2.52
C ARG A 16 -7.68 13.62 3.16
N PHE A 17 -7.76 13.53 4.49
CA PHE A 17 -9.02 13.53 5.23
C PHE A 17 -9.86 14.79 4.93
N LEU A 18 -9.25 15.98 5.04
CA LEU A 18 -9.95 17.23 4.80
C LEU A 18 -10.44 17.35 3.35
N ALA A 19 -9.63 16.93 2.37
CA ALA A 19 -10.02 16.92 0.97
C ALA A 19 -11.24 16.02 0.72
N GLU A 20 -11.23 14.80 1.27
CA GLU A 20 -12.32 13.84 1.09
C GLU A 20 -13.59 14.26 1.86
N ALA A 21 -13.45 14.78 3.07
CA ALA A 21 -14.56 15.27 3.88
C ALA A 21 -15.24 16.49 3.25
N THR A 22 -14.47 17.42 2.67
CA THR A 22 -15.03 18.60 1.98
C THR A 22 -15.84 18.19 0.75
N ALA A 23 -15.38 17.19 -0.01
CA ALA A 23 -16.07 16.71 -1.21
C ALA A 23 -17.37 15.93 -0.88
N ASN A 24 -17.42 15.27 0.28
CA ASN A 24 -18.50 14.36 0.67
C ASN A 24 -19.29 14.85 1.90
N TRP A 25 -19.14 16.13 2.27
CA TRP A 25 -19.78 16.69 3.47
C TRP A 25 -21.31 16.61 3.33
N PRO A 26 -22.01 15.90 4.24
CA PRO A 26 -23.44 15.66 4.10
C PRO A 26 -24.32 16.89 4.42
N GLY A 27 -23.71 18.04 4.70
CA GLY A 27 -24.38 19.30 4.99
C GLY A 27 -24.62 19.51 6.49
N PRO A 28 -25.09 20.71 6.88
CA PRO A 28 -25.25 21.09 8.29
C PRO A 28 -26.34 20.29 9.04
N ASN A 29 -27.19 19.56 8.31
CA ASN A 29 -28.32 18.82 8.87
C ASN A 29 -28.00 17.34 9.19
N ASP A 30 -26.80 16.87 8.89
CA ASP A 30 -26.37 15.47 9.10
C ASP A 30 -25.13 15.44 10.04
N VAL A 31 -25.25 16.11 11.18
CA VAL A 31 -24.19 16.30 12.19
C VAL A 31 -23.88 15.04 13.00
N ASP A 32 -24.79 14.07 13.04
CA ASP A 32 -24.63 12.84 13.83
C ASP A 32 -23.98 11.69 13.04
N ARG A 33 -23.68 11.89 11.75
CA ARG A 33 -23.09 10.84 10.92
C ARG A 33 -21.56 10.87 11.00
N PRO A 34 -20.93 9.87 11.63
CA PRO A 34 -19.47 9.82 11.71
C PRO A 34 -18.89 9.64 10.30
N TYR A 35 -18.07 10.60 9.89
CA TYR A 35 -17.36 10.51 8.62
C TYR A 35 -16.28 9.43 8.68
N ARG A 36 -16.32 8.49 7.73
CA ARG A 36 -15.32 7.42 7.58
C ARG A 36 -14.51 7.66 6.32
N MET A 37 -13.26 8.09 6.52
CA MET A 37 -12.26 8.21 5.47
C MET A 37 -12.00 6.84 4.82
N ARG A 38 -12.00 6.77 3.48
CA ARG A 38 -11.62 5.54 2.76
C ARG A 38 -10.15 5.59 2.38
N LEU A 39 -9.36 4.69 2.97
CA LEU A 39 -7.99 4.43 2.53
C LEU A 39 -8.01 3.26 1.54
N PRO A 40 -7.68 3.48 0.25
CA PRO A 40 -7.64 2.40 -0.71
C PRO A 40 -6.50 1.43 -0.35
N SER A 41 -6.73 0.15 -0.61
CA SER A 41 -5.71 -0.88 -0.56
C SER A 41 -5.70 -1.63 -1.89
N LEU A 42 -4.55 -2.19 -2.28
CA LEU A 42 -4.43 -2.94 -3.52
C LEU A 42 -5.24 -4.25 -3.51
N GLY A 43 -5.64 -4.72 -2.33
CA GLY A 43 -6.45 -5.93 -2.21
C GLY A 43 -5.67 -7.21 -2.48
N CYS A 44 -4.38 -7.26 -2.15
CA CYS A 44 -3.58 -8.48 -2.29
C CYS A 44 -2.70 -8.77 -1.07
N ALA A 45 -2.44 -10.05 -0.84
CA ALA A 45 -1.40 -10.51 0.07
C ALA A 45 -0.16 -10.81 -0.76
N TYR A 46 1.00 -10.54 -0.17
CA TYR A 46 2.27 -10.70 -0.84
C TYR A 46 3.25 -11.53 0.00
N GLN A 47 4.28 -12.03 -0.66
CA GLN A 47 5.43 -12.71 -0.07
C GLN A 47 6.70 -12.00 -0.52
N THR A 48 7.64 -11.80 0.41
CA THR A 48 8.96 -11.21 0.12
C THR A 48 9.80 -12.16 -0.74
N LEU A 49 10.65 -11.58 -1.59
CA LEU A 49 11.50 -12.32 -2.54
C LEU A 49 13.00 -12.21 -2.18
N GLU A 50 13.31 -12.21 -0.88
CA GLU A 50 14.68 -12.10 -0.37
C GLU A 50 15.57 -13.28 -0.81
N ALA A 51 15.00 -14.49 -0.84
CA ALA A 51 15.72 -15.70 -1.18
C ALA A 51 16.07 -15.75 -2.68
N PRO A 52 17.36 -15.76 -3.08
CA PRO A 52 17.74 -15.79 -4.49
C PRO A 52 17.22 -17.02 -5.25
N VAL A 53 17.11 -18.16 -4.57
CA VAL A 53 16.59 -19.41 -5.15
C VAL A 53 15.12 -19.27 -5.56
N LEU A 54 14.31 -18.58 -4.73
CA LEU A 54 12.90 -18.35 -5.03
C LEU A 54 12.75 -17.44 -6.26
N ARG A 55 13.53 -16.35 -6.34
CA ARG A 55 13.53 -15.46 -7.51
C ARG A 55 13.88 -16.19 -8.80
N ARG A 56 14.96 -16.99 -8.78
CA ARG A 56 15.36 -17.80 -9.94
C ARG A 56 14.29 -18.81 -10.34
N SER A 57 13.60 -19.41 -9.38
CA SER A 57 12.52 -20.37 -9.66
C SER A 57 11.31 -19.72 -10.35
N LEU A 58 11.11 -18.42 -10.14
CA LEU A 58 10.08 -17.61 -10.81
C LEU A 58 10.56 -17.03 -12.15
N GLY A 59 11.81 -17.27 -12.55
CA GLY A 59 12.38 -16.76 -13.79
C GLY A 59 12.78 -15.28 -13.75
N LEU A 60 12.90 -14.69 -12.55
CA LEU A 60 13.36 -13.31 -12.40
C LEU A 60 14.86 -13.19 -12.72
N GLU A 61 15.22 -12.17 -13.48
CA GLU A 61 16.62 -11.80 -13.72
C GLU A 61 17.28 -11.31 -12.42
N GLU A 62 18.61 -11.38 -12.33
CA GLU A 62 19.33 -11.03 -11.08
C GLU A 62 19.08 -9.59 -10.64
N ALA A 63 18.93 -8.67 -11.60
CA ALA A 63 18.67 -7.25 -11.38
C ALA A 63 17.20 -6.94 -11.01
N MET A 64 16.28 -7.88 -11.19
CA MET A 64 14.87 -7.67 -10.88
C MET A 64 14.59 -7.93 -9.39
N SER A 65 13.76 -7.05 -8.82
CA SER A 65 13.22 -7.15 -7.47
C SER A 65 11.71 -6.98 -7.46
N GLY A 66 11.08 -7.37 -6.34
CA GLY A 66 9.67 -7.13 -6.14
C GLY A 66 9.04 -8.11 -5.17
N LEU A 67 7.73 -8.24 -5.26
CA LEU A 67 6.91 -9.02 -4.34
C LEU A 67 6.09 -10.06 -5.09
N LEU A 68 6.04 -11.29 -4.58
CA LEU A 68 5.15 -12.31 -5.14
C LEU A 68 3.74 -12.13 -4.58
N ILE A 69 2.76 -11.98 -5.46
CA ILE A 69 1.35 -11.95 -5.10
C ILE A 69 0.91 -13.37 -4.73
N SER A 70 0.63 -13.60 -3.45
CA SER A 70 0.25 -14.91 -2.92
C SER A 70 -1.26 -15.12 -2.92
N ARG A 71 -2.03 -14.04 -2.76
CA ARG A 71 -3.50 -14.08 -2.73
C ARG A 71 -4.10 -12.74 -3.13
N ILE A 72 -5.28 -12.80 -3.73
CA ILE A 72 -6.13 -11.63 -4.00
C ILE A 72 -7.33 -11.63 -3.03
N HIS A 73 -7.69 -10.46 -2.52
CA HIS A 73 -8.83 -10.26 -1.63
C HIS A 73 -9.52 -8.91 -1.87
N GLY A 74 -10.85 -8.92 -1.81
CA GLY A 74 -11.66 -7.72 -2.02
C GLY A 74 -11.66 -7.26 -3.48
N GLU A 75 -11.60 -5.94 -3.69
CA GLU A 75 -11.69 -5.28 -4.99
C GLU A 75 -10.30 -5.02 -5.59
N ALA A 76 -9.46 -6.05 -5.72
CA ALA A 76 -8.19 -5.90 -6.40
C ALA A 76 -8.38 -5.68 -7.91
N PRO A 77 -7.41 -5.04 -8.59
CA PRO A 77 -7.41 -4.93 -10.05
C PRO A 77 -7.58 -6.30 -10.71
N SER A 78 -8.49 -6.40 -11.68
CA SER A 78 -8.79 -7.67 -12.39
C SER A 78 -7.61 -8.25 -13.17
N ALA A 79 -6.57 -7.44 -13.39
CA ALA A 79 -5.34 -7.86 -14.05
C ALA A 79 -4.38 -8.63 -13.13
N LEU A 80 -4.52 -8.49 -11.80
CA LEU A 80 -3.64 -9.14 -10.83
C LEU A 80 -4.14 -10.54 -10.48
N CYS A 81 -3.23 -11.51 -10.52
CA CYS A 81 -3.47 -12.91 -10.20
C CYS A 81 -2.46 -13.43 -9.18
N PRO A 82 -2.83 -14.43 -8.36
CA PRO A 82 -1.86 -15.16 -7.55
C PRO A 82 -0.77 -15.78 -8.45
N GLY A 83 0.49 -15.60 -8.08
CA GLY A 83 1.65 -15.99 -8.88
C GLY A 83 2.34 -14.83 -9.60
N ASP A 84 1.66 -13.69 -9.76
CA ASP A 84 2.25 -12.50 -10.35
C ASP A 84 3.36 -11.93 -9.45
N VAL A 85 4.36 -11.31 -10.06
CA VAL A 85 5.39 -10.56 -9.34
C VAL A 85 5.15 -9.07 -9.55
N LEU A 86 4.88 -8.35 -8.46
CA LEU A 86 4.75 -6.90 -8.46
C LEU A 86 6.14 -6.27 -8.39
N LEU A 87 6.58 -5.71 -9.51
CA LEU A 87 7.92 -5.12 -9.68
C LEU A 87 7.96 -3.64 -9.31
N ALA A 88 6.90 -2.91 -9.61
CA ALA A 88 6.82 -1.47 -9.41
C ALA A 88 5.39 -1.03 -9.11
N PHE A 89 5.25 0.10 -8.43
CA PHE A 89 3.97 0.75 -8.14
C PHE A 89 4.06 2.24 -8.45
N ASP A 90 3.14 2.76 -9.28
CA ASP A 90 3.15 4.16 -9.76
C ASP A 90 4.52 4.63 -10.30
N GLY A 91 5.26 3.74 -10.96
CA GLY A 91 6.59 4.03 -11.53
C GLY A 91 7.74 3.98 -10.52
N HIS A 92 7.49 3.59 -9.27
CA HIS A 92 8.52 3.34 -8.27
C HIS A 92 8.84 1.84 -8.19
N ASP A 93 10.09 1.47 -8.41
CA ASP A 93 10.56 0.09 -8.27
C ASP A 93 10.46 -0.36 -6.81
N LEU A 94 9.97 -1.59 -6.63
CA LEU A 94 9.87 -2.24 -5.33
C LEU A 94 11.07 -3.14 -5.09
N ASP A 95 11.64 -3.06 -3.90
CA ASP A 95 12.64 -4.00 -3.45
C ASP A 95 12.02 -5.36 -3.06
N ASN A 96 12.86 -6.31 -2.67
CA ASN A 96 12.42 -7.66 -2.32
C ASN A 96 11.66 -7.73 -0.97
N LEU A 97 11.62 -6.63 -0.21
CA LEU A 97 10.94 -6.50 1.08
C LEU A 97 9.61 -5.74 0.95
N GLY A 98 9.40 -5.05 -0.17
CA GLY A 98 8.21 -4.25 -0.45
C GLY A 98 8.37 -2.77 -0.16
N PHE A 99 9.59 -2.27 -0.04
CA PHE A 99 9.87 -0.84 0.03
C PHE A 99 10.11 -0.28 -1.37
N CYS A 100 9.85 1.01 -1.53
CA CYS A 100 10.23 1.78 -2.71
C CYS A 100 10.82 3.12 -2.24
N GLU A 101 11.71 3.69 -3.05
CA GLU A 101 12.21 5.04 -2.80
C GLU A 101 11.14 6.07 -3.16
N VAL A 102 10.81 6.92 -2.20
CA VAL A 102 9.82 7.99 -2.37
C VAL A 102 10.48 9.30 -1.97
N LEU A 103 10.59 10.23 -2.93
CA LEU A 103 11.27 11.53 -2.76
C LEU A 103 12.80 11.43 -2.55
N GLY A 104 13.45 10.42 -3.12
CA GLY A 104 14.91 10.23 -3.03
C GLY A 104 15.39 9.81 -1.64
N GLN A 105 14.51 9.20 -0.85
CA GLN A 105 14.77 8.59 0.45
C GLN A 105 14.21 7.17 0.48
#